data_AF-A0A936BFN6-F1
#
_entry.id   AF-A0A936BFN6-F1
#
_cell.length_a   1.000
_cell.length_b   1.000
_cell.length_c   1.000
_cell.angle_alpha   90.00
_cell.angle_beta   90.00
_cell.angle_gamma   90.00
#
_symmetry.space_group_name_H-M   'P 1'
#
loop_
_entity.id
_entity.type
_entity.pdbx_description
1 polymer ?
#
loop_
_entity_poly.entity_id
_entity_poly.type
_entity_poly.pdbx_seq_one_letter_code
_entity_poly.pdbx_strand_id
1 'polypeptide(L)'
;MSETNNTNAIVYDGESGRKLALIVLNGYNIAAGGPLGKSGAMRSFKILKGNLWDEWSERRSLMVRAEDGRTADARVAALPAEENSSGLIEFI
;
A
#
# COMPACT_ATOMS: atom_id res chain seq x y z
N MET A 1 4.02 24.84 1.04
CA MET A 1 4.38 23.57 0.39
C MET A 1 4.19 22.49 1.42
N SER A 2 3.18 21.62 1.28
CA SER A 2 3.07 20.45 2.16
C SER A 2 4.17 19.47 1.76
N GLU A 3 5.09 19.17 2.67
CA GLU A 3 6.07 18.11 2.46
C GLU A 3 5.34 16.80 2.17
N THR A 4 5.50 16.29 0.96
CA THR A 4 5.05 14.94 0.62
C THR A 4 5.97 13.99 1.38
N ASN A 5 5.53 13.54 2.56
CA ASN A 5 6.30 12.63 3.37
C ASN A 5 6.25 11.24 2.71
N ASN A 6 7.25 11.01 1.85
CA ASN A 6 7.44 9.77 1.11
C ASN A 6 8.10 8.75 2.03
N THR A 7 7.50 7.57 2.17
CA THR A 7 8.03 6.52 3.04
C THR A 7 8.21 5.26 2.21
N ASN A 8 9.43 4.72 2.16
CA ASN A 8 9.60 3.40 1.54
C ASN A 8 8.97 2.33 2.41
N ALA A 9 8.38 1.33 1.77
CA ALA A 9 7.80 0.19 2.46
C ALA A 9 8.00 -1.09 1.65
N ILE A 10 8.19 -2.20 2.34
CA ILE A 10 8.22 -3.52 1.74
C ILE A 10 6.85 -4.15 1.90
N VAL A 11 6.31 -4.67 0.81
CA VAL A 11 5.05 -5.41 0.77
C VAL A 11 5.35 -6.91 0.79
N TYR A 12 4.68 -7.61 1.69
CA TYR A 12 4.72 -9.05 1.84
C TYR A 12 3.32 -9.63 1.60
N ASP A 13 3.29 -10.86 1.09
CA ASP A 13 2.09 -11.69 1.09
C ASP A 13 1.69 -11.99 2.53
N GLY A 14 0.42 -11.75 2.87
CA GLY A 14 -0.07 -11.85 4.25
C GLY A 14 -0.09 -13.27 4.81
N GLU A 15 -0.14 -14.29 3.96
CA GLU A 15 -0.22 -15.70 4.38
C GLU A 15 1.17 -16.37 4.43
N SER A 16 1.91 -16.27 3.33
CA SER A 16 3.20 -16.92 3.15
C SER A 16 4.38 -16.11 3.70
N GLY A 17 4.18 -14.82 4.00
CA GLY A 17 5.26 -13.90 4.40
C GLY A 17 6.29 -13.66 3.30
N ARG A 18 6.00 -14.08 2.05
CA ARG A 18 6.89 -13.87 0.90
C ARG A 18 6.96 -12.40 0.56
N LYS A 19 8.19 -11.88 0.34
CA LYS A 19 8.38 -10.51 -0.16
C LYS A 19 7.88 -10.38 -1.61
N LEU A 20 7.04 -9.39 -1.85
CA LEU A 20 6.40 -9.14 -3.15
C LEU A 20 7.00 -7.94 -3.87
N ALA A 21 7.01 -6.81 -3.19
CA ALA A 21 7.42 -5.54 -3.78
C ALA A 21 8.10 -4.62 -2.77
N LEU A 22 8.93 -3.73 -3.29
CA LEU A 22 9.35 -2.50 -2.63
C LEU A 22 8.52 -1.36 -3.23
N ILE A 23 7.85 -0.59 -2.39
CA ILE A 23 7.02 0.54 -2.79
C ILE A 23 7.46 1.81 -2.08
N VAL A 24 7.05 2.96 -2.61
CA VAL A 24 7.04 4.24 -1.89
C VAL A 24 5.60 4.65 -1.64
N LEU A 25 5.26 4.91 -0.38
CA LEU A 25 3.98 5.47 0.06
C LEU A 25 4.06 6.99 -0.01
N ASN A 26 3.12 7.61 -0.73
CA ASN A 26 3.08 9.06 -0.93
C ASN A 26 2.07 9.73 0.03
N GLY A 27 2.25 11.03 0.27
CA GLY A 27 1.59 11.83 1.31
C GLY A 27 0.08 12.02 1.24
N TYR A 28 -0.63 11.47 0.24
CA TYR A 28 -2.10 11.55 0.22
C TYR A 28 -2.68 10.47 1.13
N ASN A 29 -3.06 10.87 2.35
CA ASN A 29 -3.74 10.02 3.30
C ASN A 29 -5.23 10.29 3.22
N ILE A 30 -6.01 9.35 2.69
CA ILE A 30 -7.47 9.40 2.78
C ILE A 30 -7.81 8.90 4.17
N ALA A 31 -8.18 9.82 5.07
CA ALA A 31 -8.57 9.46 6.42
C ALA A 31 -9.80 8.53 6.39
N ALA A 32 -9.73 7.41 7.10
CA ALA A 32 -10.88 6.54 7.32
C ALA A 32 -11.95 7.33 8.11
N GLY A 33 -13.15 7.49 7.55
CA GLY A 33 -14.15 8.37 8.15
C GLY A 33 -15.47 8.44 7.40
N GLY A 34 -16.18 7.32 7.30
CA GLY A 34 -17.63 7.30 7.07
C GLY A 34 -18.37 6.89 8.35
N PRO A 35 -19.70 7.10 8.44
CA PRO A 35 -20.50 6.78 9.64
C PRO A 35 -20.52 5.29 10.04
N LEU A 36 -19.85 4.40 9.30
CA LEU A 36 -19.93 2.94 9.44
C LEU A 36 -18.63 2.24 9.86
N GLY A 37 -17.54 2.95 10.21
CA GLY A 37 -16.37 2.31 10.85
C GLY A 37 -14.99 2.77 10.38
N LYS A 38 -13.95 2.32 11.10
CA LYS A 38 -12.56 2.82 11.11
C LYS A 38 -11.59 2.12 10.14
N SER A 39 -12.07 1.22 9.27
CA SER A 39 -11.25 0.61 8.21
C SER A 39 -11.19 1.53 6.98
N GLY A 40 -10.07 1.58 6.25
CA GLY A 40 -10.03 2.26 4.95
C GLY A 40 -9.14 3.49 4.87
N ALA A 41 -8.10 3.59 5.71
CA ALA A 41 -7.07 4.59 5.46
C ALA A 41 -6.36 4.21 4.16
N MET A 42 -6.47 5.03 3.12
CA MET A 42 -5.83 4.76 1.84
C MET A 42 -4.65 5.68 1.62
N ARG A 43 -3.58 5.15 1.02
CA ARG A 43 -2.46 5.95 0.56
C ARG A 43 -2.15 5.64 -0.88
N SER A 44 -1.69 6.65 -1.61
CA SER A 44 -1.11 6.41 -2.93
C SER A 44 0.27 5.80 -2.80
N PHE A 45 0.62 4.93 -3.75
CA PHE A 45 1.94 4.31 -3.77
C PHE A 45 2.50 4.18 -5.19
N LYS A 46 3.83 4.06 -5.31
CA LYS A 46 4.49 3.62 -6.54
C LYS A 46 5.32 2.37 -6.27
N ILE A 47 5.40 1.48 -7.24
CA ILE A 47 6.26 0.29 -7.18
C ILE A 47 7.67 0.72 -7.57
N LEU A 48 8.64 0.49 -6.68
CA LEU A 48 10.06 0.70 -6.95
C LEU A 48 10.71 -0.57 -7.50
N LYS A 49 10.28 -1.75 -7.01
CA LYS A 49 10.75 -3.06 -7.46
C LYS A 49 9.73 -4.14 -7.13
N GLY A 50 9.60 -5.16 -7.99
CA GLY A 50 8.70 -6.29 -7.78
C GLY A 50 7.36 -6.11 -8.50
N ASN A 51 6.36 -6.89 -8.10
CA ASN A 51 5.03 -6.89 -8.72
C ASN A 51 3.96 -7.10 -7.65
N LEU A 52 2.77 -6.56 -7.88
CA LEU A 52 1.57 -6.72 -7.04
C LEU A 52 0.32 -7.08 -7.87
N TRP A 53 0.50 -7.48 -9.14
CA TRP A 53 -0.59 -7.80 -10.08
C TRP A 53 -1.52 -8.89 -9.54
N ASP A 54 -0.94 -10.02 -9.14
CA ASP A 54 -1.69 -11.18 -8.68
C ASP A 54 -2.45 -10.84 -7.40
N GLU A 55 -1.78 -10.17 -6.46
CA GLU A 55 -2.36 -9.81 -5.16
C GLU A 55 -3.48 -8.77 -5.28
N TRP A 56 -3.39 -7.84 -6.24
CA TRP A 56 -4.48 -6.94 -6.58
C TRP A 56 -5.65 -7.68 -7.23
N SER A 57 -5.37 -8.53 -8.22
CA SER A 57 -6.40 -9.22 -9.00
C SER A 57 -7.21 -10.21 -8.14
N GLU A 58 -6.55 -10.88 -7.20
CA GLU A 58 -7.14 -11.83 -6.27
C GLU A 58 -7.61 -11.20 -4.96
N ARG A 59 -7.39 -9.88 -4.77
CA ARG A 59 -7.72 -9.14 -3.54
C ARG A 59 -7.12 -9.77 -2.28
N ARG A 60 -5.88 -10.26 -2.37
CA ARG A 60 -5.19 -10.93 -1.27
C ARG A 60 -4.85 -9.95 -0.14
N SER A 61 -4.79 -10.50 1.08
CA SER A 61 -4.27 -9.78 2.24
C SER A 61 -2.76 -9.60 2.11
N LEU A 62 -2.28 -8.41 2.46
CA LEU A 62 -0.89 -8.00 2.41
C LEU A 62 -0.44 -7.53 3.78
N MET A 63 0.86 -7.69 4.06
CA MET A 63 1.53 -7.01 5.16
C MET A 63 2.49 -5.96 4.59
N VAL A 64 2.32 -4.71 5.01
CA VAL A 64 3.20 -3.60 4.63
C VAL A 64 4.12 -3.28 5.79
N ARG A 65 5.43 -3.29 5.56
CA ARG A 65 6.44 -2.91 6.55
C ARG A 65 7.17 -1.63 6.14
N ALA A 66 7.03 -0.58 6.94
CA ALA A 66 7.75 0.68 6.75
C ALA A 66 9.23 0.56 7.16
N GLU A 67 10.05 1.52 6.74
CA GLU A 67 11.49 1.60 7.09
C GLU A 67 11.75 1.69 8.60
N ASP A 68 10.82 2.29 9.35
CA ASP A 68 10.90 2.40 10.81
C ASP A 68 10.51 1.10 11.54
N GLY A 69 10.24 0.01 10.80
CA GLY A 69 9.91 -1.30 11.33
C GLY A 69 8.43 -1.51 11.64
N ARG A 70 7.58 -0.47 11.57
CA ARG A 70 6.13 -0.63 11.75
C ARG A 70 5.53 -1.48 10.65
N THR A 71 4.58 -2.32 11.04
CA THR A 71 3.81 -3.19 10.14
C THR A 71 2.34 -2.83 10.19
N ALA A 72 1.64 -3.02 9.08
CA ALA A 72 0.20 -2.88 8.99
C ALA A 72 -0.35 -3.86 7.94
N ASP A 73 -1.53 -4.39 8.20
CA ASP A 73 -2.28 -5.17 7.23
C ASP A 73 -2.88 -4.23 6.17
N ALA A 74 -2.90 -4.71 4.93
CA ALA A 74 -3.33 -3.91 3.80
C ALA A 74 -3.88 -4.77 2.66
N ARG A 75 -4.44 -4.09 1.66
CA ARG A 75 -4.75 -4.66 0.34
C ARG A 75 -4.52 -3.62 -0.75
N VAL A 76 -4.21 -4.08 -1.96
CA VAL A 76 -4.16 -3.17 -3.12
C VAL A 76 -5.60 -2.79 -3.51
N ALA A 77 -5.94 -1.51 -3.41
CA ALA A 77 -7.22 -0.99 -3.85
C ALA A 77 -7.22 -0.69 -5.36
N ALA A 78 -6.11 -0.18 -5.88
CA ALA A 78 -5.89 0.06 -7.31
C ALA A 78 -4.41 -0.09 -7.67
N LEU A 79 -4.11 -0.80 -8.76
CA LEU A 79 -2.74 -0.84 -9.29
C LEU A 79 -2.40 0.39 -10.13
N PRO A 80 -1.11 0.79 -10.16
CA PRO A 80 -0.62 1.71 -11.18
C PRO A 80 -0.86 1.13 -12.57
N ALA A 81 -1.53 1.87 -13.46
CA ALA A 81 -1.84 1.42 -14.82
C ALA A 81 -0.62 1.49 -15.76
N GLU A 82 0.29 2.42 -15.49
CA GLU A 82 1.48 2.70 -16.31
C GLU A 82 2.72 2.86 -15.41
N GLU A 83 3.89 2.71 -16.02
CA GLU A 83 5.16 3.02 -15.36
C GLU A 83 5.16 4.47 -14.83
N ASN A 84 5.66 4.68 -13.62
CA ASN A 84 5.64 5.97 -12.90
C ASN A 84 4.27 6.51 -12.47
N SER A 85 3.15 5.85 -12.79
CA SER A 85 1.84 6.17 -12.24
C SER A 85 1.71 5.71 -10.77
N SER A 86 0.68 6.20 -10.07
CA SER A 86 0.43 5.82 -8.67
C SER A 86 -0.75 4.86 -8.57
N GLY A 87 -0.60 3.83 -7.76
CA GLY A 87 -1.70 2.98 -7.29
C GLY A 87 -2.27 3.50 -5.97
N LEU A 88 -3.26 2.78 -5.44
CA LEU A 88 -3.84 3.00 -4.13
C LEU A 88 -3.74 1.72 -3.30
N ILE A 89 -3.27 1.86 -2.07
CA ILE A 89 -3.23 0.81 -1.06
C ILE A 89 -4.12 1.21 0.11
N GLU A 90 -4.91 0.26 0.60
CA GLU A 90 -5.82 0.43 1.73
C GLU A 90 -5.28 -0.34 2.93
N PHE A 91 -5.18 0.32 4.08
CA PHE A 91 -4.82 -0.30 5.36
C PHE A 91 -6.09 -0.75 6.09
N ILE A 92 -6.08 -2.01 6.56
CA ILE A 92 -7.25 -2.72 7.12
C ILE A 92 -7.07 -3.07 8.60
#